data_AF-A0A7I9VGH1-F1
#
_entry.id   AF-A0A7I9VGH1-F1
#
_cell.length_a   1.000
_cell.length_b   1.000
_cell.length_c   1.000
_cell.angle_alpha   90.00
_cell.angle_beta   90.00
_cell.angle_gamma   90.00
#
_symmetry.space_group_name_H-M   'P 1'
#
loop_
_entity.id
_entity.type
_entity.pdbx_description
1 polymer ?
#
loop_
_entity_poly.entity_id
_entity_poly.type
_entity_poly.pdbx_seq_one_letter_code
_entity_poly.pdbx_strand_id
1 'polypeptide(L)'
;MRRLLTVAVVTLALAACKKPEAPKRPAAAGGAPAAQAAGGDRQILRGKVLEKIDVSQYSYLKLATASGEVWAAVTRTDKKAGDEVGVGNAFPMQNFESKELNRKFDVVYFGTLAAPGGEVAPMPPAMGGGAMGGGMPPPAMGEGAGGPPNPAQLAAQHQAVVTGPNDVEVKKVAKAAGADGRTIEEIWSQRAKLKGKPVAVRGQVVKFTAVMGKNFLHLRDGSGSPDSKTNDLTVTTSDAVGVGDVVTAKGVIVTDKDFGAGYAYPVIIEDAKVMK
;
A
#
# COMPACT_ATOMS: atom_id res chain seq x y z
N MET A 1 -10.61 84.44 9.36
CA MET A 1 -9.26 84.43 8.74
C MET A 1 -9.34 83.60 7.47
N ARG A 2 -8.87 84.17 6.35
CA ARG A 2 -8.81 83.56 5.01
C ARG A 2 -7.93 82.30 5.00
N ARG A 3 -8.31 81.27 4.24
CA ARG A 3 -7.43 80.60 3.26
C ARG A 3 -8.18 79.55 2.41
N LEU A 4 -8.16 79.80 1.09
CA LEU A 4 -8.08 78.92 -0.08
C LEU A 4 -8.71 77.52 0.03
N LEU A 5 -9.74 77.12 -0.73
CA LEU A 5 -9.97 77.18 -2.19
C LEU A 5 -8.90 76.40 -2.99
N THR A 6 -9.09 75.08 -3.11
CA THR A 6 -8.68 74.31 -4.28
C THR A 6 -9.84 73.41 -4.69
N VAL A 7 -10.48 73.80 -5.77
CA VAL A 7 -11.46 73.02 -6.53
C VAL A 7 -10.68 72.03 -7.40
N ALA A 8 -11.06 70.76 -7.37
CA ALA A 8 -10.82 69.83 -8.46
C ALA A 8 -12.11 69.06 -8.73
N VAL A 9 -12.53 69.16 -9.97
CA VAL A 9 -13.83 68.83 -10.55
C VAL A 9 -13.68 67.53 -11.35
N VAL A 10 -14.77 66.76 -11.45
CA VAL A 10 -15.06 65.71 -12.47
C VAL A 10 -14.31 64.38 -12.25
N THR A 11 -14.91 63.19 -12.32
CA THR A 11 -15.91 62.67 -13.28
C THR A 11 -16.74 61.55 -12.65
N LEU A 12 -18.03 61.51 -12.97
CA LEU A 12 -18.91 60.34 -12.84
C LEU A 12 -18.68 59.41 -14.04
N ALA A 13 -18.42 58.12 -13.81
CA ALA A 13 -18.46 57.09 -14.85
C ALA A 13 -19.16 55.84 -14.33
N LEU A 14 -20.32 55.54 -14.93
CA LEU A 14 -21.04 54.27 -14.85
C LEU A 14 -20.31 53.21 -15.69
N ALA A 15 -19.98 52.06 -15.09
CA ALA A 15 -19.66 50.82 -15.80
C ALA A 15 -20.09 49.65 -14.89
N ALA A 16 -21.23 49.02 -15.17
CA ALA A 16 -21.35 47.80 -15.98
C ALA A 16 -20.90 46.53 -15.25
N CYS A 17 -21.87 45.67 -14.94
CA CYS A 17 -21.71 44.32 -14.41
C CYS A 17 -20.65 43.52 -15.17
N LYS A 18 -19.62 43.03 -14.48
CA LYS A 18 -18.72 41.99 -14.98
C LYS A 18 -18.43 40.98 -13.88
N LYS A 19 -18.61 39.72 -14.27
CA LYS A 19 -18.45 38.45 -13.56
C LYS A 19 -17.17 38.42 -12.72
N PRO A 20 -17.16 37.80 -11.51
CA PRO A 20 -15.90 37.55 -10.81
C PRO A 20 -15.11 36.49 -11.58
N GLU A 21 -14.08 36.94 -12.30
CA GLU A 21 -13.05 36.09 -12.89
C GLU A 21 -12.22 35.45 -11.78
N ALA A 22 -12.06 34.14 -11.86
CA ALA A 22 -11.25 33.34 -10.95
C ALA A 22 -9.79 33.84 -10.94
N PRO A 23 -9.10 33.81 -9.78
CA PRO A 23 -7.71 34.22 -9.71
C PRO A 23 -6.86 33.30 -10.59
N LYS A 24 -6.18 33.90 -11.57
CA LYS A 24 -5.14 33.25 -12.37
C LYS A 24 -4.06 32.74 -11.42
N ARG A 25 -3.96 31.42 -11.35
CA ARG A 25 -2.87 30.68 -10.69
C ARG A 25 -1.54 31.07 -11.37
N PRO A 26 -0.49 31.40 -10.63
CA PRO A 26 0.85 31.54 -11.20
C PRO A 26 1.24 30.21 -11.84
N ALA A 27 1.65 30.24 -13.11
CA ALA A 27 2.34 29.15 -13.75
C ALA A 27 3.72 29.00 -13.10
N ALA A 28 3.80 28.17 -12.06
CA ALA A 28 5.08 27.71 -11.54
C ALA A 28 5.58 26.61 -12.47
N ALA A 29 6.53 26.98 -13.33
CA ALA A 29 7.46 26.03 -13.93
C ALA A 29 8.26 25.37 -12.80
N GLY A 30 7.87 24.14 -12.47
CA GLY A 30 8.63 23.23 -11.63
C GLY A 30 8.49 21.87 -12.26
N GLY A 31 9.51 21.43 -13.01
CA GLY A 31 9.54 20.09 -13.58
C GLY A 31 9.30 19.07 -12.47
N ALA A 32 8.33 18.18 -12.70
CA ALA A 32 8.29 16.95 -11.94
C ALA A 32 9.67 16.28 -12.07
N PRO A 33 10.35 15.90 -10.97
CA PRO A 33 11.45 14.98 -11.13
C PRO A 33 10.84 13.70 -11.70
N ALA A 34 11.25 13.39 -12.93
CA ALA A 34 11.08 12.09 -13.52
C ALA A 34 11.49 11.07 -12.46
N ALA A 35 10.59 10.15 -12.12
CA ALA A 35 10.83 9.09 -11.17
C ALA A 35 11.96 8.20 -11.73
N GLN A 36 13.17 8.57 -11.35
CA GLN A 36 14.38 7.82 -11.59
C GLN A 36 14.20 6.51 -10.82
N ALA A 37 14.21 5.39 -11.57
CA ALA A 37 14.25 4.06 -11.00
C ALA A 37 15.49 3.95 -10.11
N ALA A 38 15.30 4.12 -8.80
CA ALA A 38 16.30 3.78 -7.81
C ALA A 38 16.07 2.33 -7.40
N GLY A 39 16.90 1.43 -7.94
CA GLY A 39 17.25 0.21 -7.22
C GLY A 39 17.92 0.63 -5.93
N GLY A 40 17.13 0.88 -4.89
CA GLY A 40 17.65 0.91 -3.52
C GLY A 40 17.85 -0.53 -3.09
N ASP A 41 19.05 -0.86 -2.65
CA ASP A 41 19.36 -2.10 -1.95
C ASP A 41 18.20 -2.53 -1.06
N ARG A 42 17.83 -3.82 -1.12
CA ARG A 42 16.89 -4.44 -0.18
C ARG A 42 17.53 -4.37 1.22
N GLN A 43 17.45 -3.21 1.86
CA GLN A 43 18.10 -2.96 3.12
C GLN A 43 17.26 -3.60 4.21
N ILE A 44 17.53 -4.87 4.44
CA ILE A 44 17.03 -5.59 5.60
C ILE A 44 17.82 -5.07 6.79
N LEU A 45 17.18 -4.25 7.62
CA LEU A 45 17.75 -3.76 8.87
C LEU A 45 17.69 -4.89 9.89
N ARG A 46 18.82 -5.56 10.10
CA ARG A 46 18.95 -6.57 11.14
C ARG A 46 19.57 -5.95 12.38
N GLY A 47 18.94 -6.22 13.51
CA GLY A 47 19.47 -5.80 14.78
C GLY A 47 18.82 -6.53 15.95
N LYS A 48 19.50 -6.45 17.09
CA LYS A 48 18.97 -6.95 18.34
C LYS A 48 18.00 -5.93 18.91
N VAL A 49 16.81 -6.36 19.31
CA VAL A 49 15.84 -5.49 19.98
C VAL A 49 16.40 -5.12 21.36
N LEU A 50 16.74 -3.86 21.56
CA LEU A 50 17.12 -3.32 22.86
C LEU A 50 15.89 -2.93 23.67
N GLU A 51 14.92 -2.32 23.01
CA GLU A 51 13.70 -1.82 23.64
C GLU A 51 12.52 -2.06 22.72
N LYS A 52 11.37 -2.45 23.30
CA LYS A 52 10.10 -2.55 22.58
C LYS A 52 9.06 -1.69 23.28
N ILE A 53 8.37 -0.89 22.50
CA ILE A 53 7.23 -0.10 22.94
C ILE A 53 6.05 -0.46 22.04
N ASP A 54 5.03 -1.07 22.62
CA ASP A 54 3.80 -1.39 21.90
C ASP A 54 2.82 -0.21 21.99
N VAL A 55 2.29 0.21 20.84
CA VAL A 55 1.16 1.13 20.73
C VAL A 55 -0.01 0.41 20.05
N SER A 56 -1.12 1.13 19.82
CA SER A 56 -2.39 0.55 19.40
C SER A 56 -2.29 -0.39 18.18
N GLN A 57 -1.54 0.02 17.14
CA GLN A 57 -1.46 -0.71 15.85
C GLN A 57 -0.03 -1.11 15.47
N TYR A 58 0.98 -0.59 16.15
CA TYR A 58 2.40 -0.76 15.82
C TYR A 58 3.24 -1.08 17.06
N SER A 59 4.35 -1.76 16.86
CA SER A 59 5.40 -1.92 17.87
C SER A 59 6.64 -1.14 17.41
N TYR A 60 7.08 -0.20 18.23
CA TYR A 60 8.34 0.50 18.05
C TYR A 60 9.45 -0.32 18.70
N LEU A 61 10.44 -0.69 17.90
CA LEU A 61 11.57 -1.49 18.31
C LEU A 61 12.83 -0.63 18.20
N LYS A 62 13.55 -0.44 19.30
CA LYS A 62 14.91 0.09 19.26
C LYS A 62 15.84 -1.06 18.91
N LEU A 63 16.45 -1.02 17.73
CA LEU A 63 17.32 -2.06 17.22
C LEU A 63 18.78 -1.62 17.33
N ALA A 64 19.61 -2.46 17.92
CA ALA A 64 21.07 -2.36 17.82
C ALA A 64 21.50 -2.99 16.48
N THR A 65 21.85 -2.17 15.51
CA THR A 65 22.37 -2.61 14.20
C THR A 65 23.88 -2.38 14.14
N ALA A 66 24.55 -2.96 13.14
CA ALA A 66 25.99 -2.74 12.93
C ALA A 66 26.36 -1.26 12.69
N SER A 67 25.42 -0.46 12.20
CA SER A 67 25.59 0.99 11.95
C SER A 67 25.19 1.87 13.14
N GLY A 68 24.78 1.27 14.26
CA GLY A 68 24.34 1.98 15.47
C GLY A 68 22.92 1.62 15.90
N GLU A 69 22.41 2.34 16.89
CA GLU A 69 21.06 2.18 17.39
C GLU A 69 20.05 2.91 16.49
N VAL A 70 19.04 2.19 16.00
CA VAL A 70 17.98 2.77 15.15
C VAL A 70 16.61 2.40 15.69
N TRP A 71 15.63 3.28 15.50
CA TRP A 71 14.24 2.98 15.80
C TRP A 71 13.56 2.41 14.56
N ALA A 72 12.85 1.29 14.73
CA ALA A 72 12.04 0.69 13.69
C ALA A 72 10.60 0.56 14.16
N ALA A 73 9.65 0.95 13.31
CA ALA A 73 8.23 0.75 13.55
C ALA A 73 7.75 -0.42 12.68
N VAL A 74 7.25 -1.46 13.34
CA VAL A 74 6.71 -2.66 12.68
C VAL A 74 5.27 -2.88 13.12
N THR A 75 4.50 -3.62 12.33
CA THR A 75 3.18 -4.10 12.77
C THR A 75 3.33 -4.84 14.09
N ARG A 76 2.33 -4.70 14.96
CA ARG A 76 2.34 -5.24 16.32
C ARG A 76 2.92 -6.65 16.39
N THR A 77 3.88 -6.85 17.30
CA THR A 77 4.64 -8.10 17.38
C THR A 77 4.84 -8.58 18.81
N ASP A 78 4.83 -9.91 18.97
CA ASP A 78 5.13 -10.61 20.22
C ASP A 78 6.64 -10.78 20.49
N LYS A 79 7.51 -10.30 19.58
CA LYS A 79 8.96 -10.24 19.78
C LYS A 79 9.31 -9.45 21.03
N LYS A 80 10.35 -9.87 21.76
CA LYS A 80 10.73 -9.30 23.06
C LYS A 80 12.05 -8.55 22.93
N ALA A 81 12.33 -7.68 23.91
CA ALA A 81 13.67 -7.13 24.05
C ALA A 81 14.67 -8.27 24.28
N GLY A 82 15.76 -8.27 23.52
CA GLY A 82 16.74 -9.34 23.46
C GLY A 82 16.66 -10.20 22.21
N ASP A 83 15.51 -10.24 21.51
CA ASP A 83 15.37 -11.00 20.27
C ASP A 83 16.11 -10.33 19.12
N GLU A 84 16.69 -11.13 18.24
CA GLU A 84 17.22 -10.64 16.97
C GLU A 84 16.10 -10.60 15.93
N VAL A 85 15.90 -9.42 15.32
CA VAL A 85 14.86 -9.21 14.33
C VAL A 85 15.45 -8.58 13.08
N GLY A 86 14.98 -9.05 11.92
CA GLY A 86 15.18 -8.35 10.67
C GLY A 86 13.96 -7.48 10.40
N VAL A 87 14.17 -6.25 9.94
CA VAL A 87 13.12 -5.40 9.38
C VAL A 87 13.39 -5.28 7.90
N GLY A 88 12.59 -5.98 7.10
CA GLY A 88 12.61 -5.88 5.65
C GLY A 88 11.71 -4.74 5.16
N ASN A 89 11.98 -4.24 3.96
CA ASN A 89 11.26 -3.12 3.35
C ASN A 89 11.23 -1.89 4.29
N ALA A 90 12.37 -1.62 4.93
CA ALA A 90 12.48 -0.60 5.94
C ALA A 90 12.71 0.77 5.29
N PHE A 91 11.71 1.66 5.37
CA PHE A 91 11.77 3.00 4.81
C PHE A 91 12.11 4.01 5.92
N PRO A 92 13.22 4.76 5.80
CA PRO A 92 13.57 5.80 6.77
C PRO A 92 12.59 6.96 6.70
N MET A 93 11.96 7.25 7.82
CA MET A 93 11.17 8.46 8.07
C MET A 93 11.97 9.39 8.96
N GLN A 94 12.42 10.50 8.39
CA GLN A 94 13.12 11.55 9.12
C GLN A 94 12.12 12.48 9.81
N ASN A 95 12.49 13.03 10.97
CA ASN A 95 11.67 13.97 11.77
C ASN A 95 10.27 13.41 12.09
N PHE A 96 10.19 12.12 12.43
CA PHE A 96 8.93 11.47 12.73
C PHE A 96 8.49 11.77 14.17
N GLU A 97 7.33 12.39 14.32
CA GLU A 97 6.70 12.61 15.62
C GLU A 97 5.60 11.57 15.87
N SER A 98 5.80 10.71 16.88
CA SER A 98 4.77 9.79 17.32
C SER A 98 3.83 10.49 18.30
N LYS A 99 2.60 10.73 17.86
CA LYS A 99 1.54 11.32 18.69
C LYS A 99 1.12 10.40 19.85
N GLU A 100 1.20 9.09 19.63
CA GLU A 100 0.87 8.09 20.66
C GLU A 100 1.96 7.99 21.74
N LEU A 101 3.23 8.21 21.37
CA LEU A 101 4.35 8.19 22.32
C LEU A 101 4.72 9.58 22.86
N ASN A 102 4.07 10.63 22.35
CA ASN A 102 4.42 12.04 22.58
C ASN A 102 5.93 12.29 22.45
N ARG A 103 6.57 11.63 21.47
CA ARG A 103 8.02 11.58 21.27
C ARG A 103 8.36 11.88 19.82
N LYS A 104 9.40 12.71 19.63
CA LYS A 104 10.03 12.96 18.33
C LYS A 104 11.21 12.03 18.14
N PHE A 105 11.31 11.49 16.94
CA PHE A 105 12.40 10.66 16.48
C PHE A 105 13.06 11.34 15.28
N ASP A 106 14.37 11.54 15.35
CA ASP A 106 15.12 12.10 14.24
C ASP A 106 15.03 11.22 12.99
N VAL A 107 15.09 9.88 13.16
CA VAL A 107 14.88 8.88 12.11
C VAL A 107 14.18 7.63 12.67
N VAL A 108 13.12 7.17 12.02
CA VAL A 108 12.46 5.88 12.29
C VAL A 108 12.32 5.09 11.01
N TYR A 109 12.64 3.81 11.05
CA TYR A 109 12.51 2.92 9.91
C TYR A 109 11.18 2.17 9.96
N PHE A 110 10.27 2.50 9.05
CA PHE A 110 8.99 1.80 8.92
C PHE A 110 9.17 0.60 8.02
N GLY A 111 8.85 -0.59 8.53
CA GLY A 111 9.01 -1.79 7.73
C GLY A 111 8.24 -2.98 8.29
N THR A 112 8.50 -4.13 7.68
CA THR A 112 7.88 -5.40 8.04
C THR A 112 8.91 -6.32 8.67
N LEU A 113 8.53 -7.05 9.72
CA LEU A 113 9.43 -8.06 10.30
C LEU A 113 9.78 -9.12 9.26
N ALA A 114 11.07 -9.22 8.95
CA ALA A 114 11.66 -10.31 8.20
C ALA A 114 11.87 -11.51 9.15
N ALA A 115 11.62 -12.71 8.65
CA ALA A 115 11.79 -13.94 9.43
C ALA A 115 13.25 -14.09 9.93
N PRO A 116 13.47 -14.52 11.19
CA PRO A 116 14.80 -14.76 11.73
C PRO A 116 15.45 -15.93 10.98
N GLY A 117 16.70 -15.76 10.53
CA GLY A 117 17.44 -16.77 9.74
C GLY A 117 18.09 -16.26 8.46
N GLY A 118 18.10 -14.95 8.22
CA GLY A 118 18.79 -14.36 7.07
C GLY A 118 20.29 -14.13 7.27
N GLU A 119 21.01 -14.98 8.01
CA GLU A 119 22.47 -14.89 8.05
C GLU A 119 23.03 -15.29 6.68
N VAL A 120 23.53 -14.30 5.94
CA VAL A 120 24.46 -14.55 4.83
C VAL A 120 25.78 -14.95 5.46
N ALA A 121 26.04 -16.25 5.55
CA ALA A 121 27.36 -16.76 5.88
C ALA A 121 28.39 -16.13 4.92
N PRO A 122 29.54 -15.64 5.40
CA PRO A 122 30.55 -15.04 4.55
C PRO A 122 31.09 -16.11 3.60
N MET A 123 30.92 -15.88 2.30
CA MET A 123 31.50 -16.74 1.27
C MET A 123 33.02 -16.57 1.27
N PRO A 124 33.83 -17.64 1.27
CA PRO A 124 35.26 -17.52 1.06
C PRO A 124 35.55 -17.04 -0.38
N PRO A 125 36.68 -16.36 -0.62
CA PRO A 125 36.96 -15.76 -1.93
C PRO A 125 37.17 -16.85 -2.98
N ALA A 126 36.46 -16.70 -4.10
CA ALA A 126 36.62 -17.51 -5.29
C ALA A 126 38.04 -17.33 -5.87
N MET A 127 38.79 -18.43 -5.96
CA MET A 127 40.03 -18.51 -6.73
C MET A 127 39.88 -19.62 -7.78
N GLY A 128 40.04 -19.22 -9.05
CA GLY A 128 40.71 -20.03 -10.07
C GLY A 128 39.86 -21.07 -10.81
N GLY A 129 39.80 -20.90 -12.13
CA GLY A 129 39.09 -21.77 -13.06
C GLY A 129 39.72 -23.15 -13.30
N GLY A 130 39.01 -23.98 -14.06
CA GLY A 130 39.48 -25.26 -14.54
C GLY A 130 38.34 -26.19 -14.95
N ALA A 131 38.49 -26.84 -16.11
CA ALA A 131 37.47 -27.54 -16.87
C ALA A 131 37.14 -28.99 -16.40
N MET A 132 36.13 -29.56 -17.08
CA MET A 132 35.88 -30.99 -17.39
C MET A 132 34.78 -31.73 -16.58
N GLY A 133 33.67 -32.01 -17.28
CA GLY A 133 33.26 -33.37 -17.65
C GLY A 133 32.47 -34.24 -16.64
N GLY A 134 31.26 -34.65 -17.05
CA GLY A 134 30.76 -36.02 -16.85
C GLY A 134 29.76 -36.29 -15.72
N GLY A 135 28.51 -36.59 -16.13
CA GLY A 135 27.63 -37.68 -15.65
C GLY A 135 27.39 -37.92 -14.15
N MET A 136 26.18 -37.57 -13.68
CA MET A 136 25.20 -38.43 -12.94
C MET A 136 24.07 -37.51 -12.42
N PRO A 137 22.77 -37.87 -12.49
CA PRO A 137 21.74 -37.15 -11.76
C PRO A 137 21.58 -37.74 -10.33
N PRO A 138 21.59 -36.94 -9.26
CA PRO A 138 21.01 -37.35 -7.99
C PRO A 138 19.55 -36.86 -7.85
N PRO A 139 18.77 -37.45 -6.92
CA PRO A 139 17.32 -37.54 -6.99
C PRO A 139 16.59 -36.27 -6.52
N ALA A 140 15.31 -36.20 -6.88
CA ALA A 140 14.36 -35.24 -6.35
C ALA A 140 14.29 -35.31 -4.81
N MET A 141 14.62 -34.19 -4.16
CA MET A 141 14.29 -33.88 -2.77
C MET A 141 13.85 -32.42 -2.74
N GLY A 142 12.68 -32.18 -2.16
CA GLY A 142 11.97 -30.91 -2.19
C GLY A 142 12.58 -29.81 -1.31
N GLU A 143 11.93 -28.66 -1.45
CA GLU A 143 11.71 -27.64 -0.43
C GLU A 143 12.93 -27.03 0.28
N GLY A 144 13.16 -25.77 -0.08
CA GLY A 144 13.58 -24.74 0.87
C GLY A 144 15.06 -24.38 0.87
N ALA A 145 15.41 -23.22 0.28
CA ALA A 145 16.49 -22.37 0.75
C ALA A 145 16.62 -21.06 -0.06
N GLY A 146 16.20 -19.94 0.54
CA GLY A 146 17.11 -18.84 0.87
C GLY A 146 17.73 -17.91 -0.19
N GLY A 147 17.26 -17.88 -1.44
CA GLY A 147 17.68 -16.84 -2.40
C GLY A 147 16.89 -15.53 -2.26
N PRO A 148 17.43 -14.34 -2.64
CA PRO A 148 16.61 -13.15 -2.85
C PRO A 148 15.46 -13.52 -3.80
N PRO A 149 14.20 -13.09 -3.56
CA PRO A 149 13.09 -13.51 -4.40
C PRO A 149 13.43 -13.17 -5.83
N ASN A 150 13.53 -14.22 -6.65
CA ASN A 150 13.71 -14.07 -8.07
C ASN A 150 12.53 -13.25 -8.64
N PRO A 151 12.65 -12.67 -9.84
CA PRO A 151 11.58 -11.84 -10.40
C PRO A 151 10.20 -12.54 -10.41
N ALA A 152 10.17 -13.87 -10.51
CA ALA A 152 8.94 -14.67 -10.43
C ALA A 152 8.35 -14.71 -9.02
N GLN A 153 9.16 -14.82 -7.97
CA GLN A 153 8.73 -14.78 -6.57
C GLN A 153 8.26 -13.37 -6.16
N LEU A 154 8.91 -12.32 -6.66
CA LEU A 154 8.47 -10.94 -6.43
C LEU A 154 7.14 -10.66 -7.16
N ALA A 155 6.98 -11.14 -8.39
CA ALA A 155 5.72 -11.07 -9.11
C ALA A 155 4.61 -11.86 -8.39
N ALA A 156 4.92 -13.03 -7.83
CA ALA A 156 3.97 -13.81 -7.03
C ALA A 156 3.58 -13.09 -5.73
N GLN A 157 4.52 -12.40 -5.07
CA GLN A 157 4.24 -11.58 -3.89
C GLN A 157 3.37 -10.36 -4.21
N HIS A 158 3.64 -9.66 -5.31
CA HIS A 158 2.77 -8.56 -5.77
C HIS A 158 1.39 -9.07 -6.20
N GLN A 159 1.31 -10.23 -6.85
CA GLN A 159 0.02 -10.85 -7.19
C GLN A 159 -0.77 -11.27 -5.94
N ALA A 160 -0.13 -11.73 -4.86
CA ALA A 160 -0.80 -12.03 -3.59
C ALA A 160 -1.34 -10.77 -2.88
N VAL A 161 -0.81 -9.58 -3.20
CA VAL A 161 -1.41 -8.31 -2.81
C VAL A 161 -2.64 -7.98 -3.66
N VAL A 162 -2.70 -8.46 -4.91
CA VAL A 162 -3.81 -8.20 -5.84
C VAL A 162 -4.98 -9.18 -5.67
N THR A 163 -4.78 -10.40 -5.19
CA THR A 163 -5.85 -11.43 -5.13
C THR A 163 -6.31 -11.82 -3.72
N GLY A 164 -5.77 -11.17 -2.67
CA GLY A 164 -6.04 -11.56 -1.29
C GLY A 164 -5.53 -12.96 -0.92
N PRO A 165 -5.63 -13.40 0.35
CA PRO A 165 -5.17 -14.71 0.79
C PRO A 165 -6.08 -15.84 0.27
N ASN A 166 -5.54 -16.92 -0.28
CA ASN A 166 -6.37 -18.00 -0.85
C ASN A 166 -7.09 -18.85 0.22
N ASP A 167 -6.53 -18.96 1.42
CA ASP A 167 -7.03 -19.81 2.51
C ASP A 167 -8.22 -19.23 3.30
N VAL A 168 -8.71 -18.04 2.96
CA VAL A 168 -9.89 -17.46 3.61
C VAL A 168 -11.16 -17.87 2.86
N GLU A 169 -11.78 -18.96 3.34
CA GLU A 169 -13.12 -19.36 2.94
C GLU A 169 -14.16 -18.42 3.55
N VAL A 170 -15.06 -17.91 2.70
CA VAL A 170 -16.12 -16.98 3.09
C VAL A 170 -17.47 -17.64 2.87
N LYS A 171 -18.31 -17.64 3.91
CA LYS A 171 -19.71 -18.08 3.78
C LYS A 171 -20.45 -17.18 2.81
N LYS A 172 -21.38 -17.76 2.05
CA LYS A 172 -22.17 -17.03 1.05
C LYS A 172 -22.85 -15.81 1.69
N VAL A 173 -22.48 -14.63 1.22
CA VAL A 173 -23.04 -13.34 1.63
C VAL A 173 -24.16 -12.97 0.66
N ALA A 174 -25.25 -12.44 1.20
CA ALA A 174 -26.35 -11.96 0.36
C ALA A 174 -25.90 -10.77 -0.51
N LYS A 175 -26.37 -10.75 -1.76
CA LYS A 175 -26.16 -9.64 -2.70
C LYS A 175 -26.58 -8.30 -2.08
N ALA A 176 -25.84 -7.23 -2.40
CA ALA A 176 -26.21 -5.88 -1.96
C ALA A 176 -27.61 -5.48 -2.46
N ALA A 177 -28.37 -4.78 -1.63
CA ALA A 177 -29.70 -4.29 -1.99
C ALA A 177 -29.62 -3.07 -2.94
N GLY A 178 -30.61 -2.96 -3.84
CA GLY A 178 -30.76 -1.86 -4.78
C GLY A 178 -30.49 -2.25 -6.24
N ALA A 179 -30.86 -1.36 -7.18
CA ALA A 179 -30.71 -1.59 -8.62
C ALA A 179 -29.25 -1.79 -9.05
N ASP A 180 -28.31 -1.18 -8.31
CA ASP A 180 -26.87 -1.26 -8.55
C ASP A 180 -26.21 -2.43 -7.79
N GLY A 181 -27.00 -3.21 -7.05
CA GLY A 181 -26.54 -4.39 -6.33
C GLY A 181 -26.00 -5.44 -7.29
N ARG A 182 -24.80 -5.94 -7.02
CA ARG A 182 -24.15 -7.05 -7.74
C ARG A 182 -23.41 -7.98 -6.77
N THR A 183 -23.34 -9.26 -7.12
CA THR A 183 -22.38 -10.19 -6.52
C THR A 183 -21.00 -9.96 -7.12
N ILE A 184 -19.97 -10.50 -6.47
CA ILE A 184 -18.60 -10.39 -6.97
C ILE A 184 -18.45 -11.13 -8.31
N GLU A 185 -19.05 -12.32 -8.45
CA GLU A 185 -19.06 -13.06 -9.71
C GLU A 185 -19.75 -12.28 -10.85
N GLU A 186 -20.87 -11.61 -10.56
CA GLU A 186 -21.56 -10.77 -11.55
C GLU A 186 -20.67 -9.60 -12.01
N ILE A 187 -19.94 -8.97 -11.08
CA ILE A 187 -18.99 -7.89 -11.38
C ILE A 187 -17.89 -8.39 -12.31
N TRP A 188 -17.29 -9.55 -11.99
CA TRP A 188 -16.26 -10.16 -12.83
C TRP A 188 -16.78 -10.50 -14.23
N SER A 189 -17.97 -11.10 -14.31
CA SER A 189 -18.60 -11.52 -15.56
C SER A 189 -19.05 -10.33 -16.42
N GLN A 190 -19.43 -9.22 -15.80
CA GLN A 190 -20.00 -8.05 -16.46
C GLN A 190 -19.04 -6.84 -16.49
N ARG A 191 -17.77 -7.02 -16.13
CA ARG A 191 -16.76 -5.95 -16.01
C ARG A 191 -16.74 -4.98 -17.19
N ALA A 192 -16.83 -5.48 -18.42
CA ALA A 192 -16.86 -4.65 -19.64
C ALA A 192 -18.11 -3.75 -19.72
N LYS A 193 -19.26 -4.22 -19.23
CA LYS A 193 -20.53 -3.48 -19.22
C LYS A 193 -20.67 -2.52 -18.04
N LEU A 194 -19.92 -2.77 -16.97
CA LEU A 194 -19.96 -2.03 -15.72
C LEU A 194 -18.83 -1.00 -15.59
N LYS A 195 -17.83 -1.01 -16.48
CA LYS A 195 -16.77 0.00 -16.52
C LYS A 195 -17.33 1.41 -16.47
N GLY A 196 -16.89 2.19 -15.48
CA GLY A 196 -17.32 3.56 -15.23
C GLY A 196 -18.71 3.71 -14.58
N LYS A 197 -19.38 2.62 -14.21
CA LYS A 197 -20.71 2.65 -13.58
C LYS A 197 -20.63 2.49 -12.06
N PRO A 198 -21.56 3.11 -11.32
CA PRO A 198 -21.71 2.85 -9.91
C PRO A 198 -22.23 1.41 -9.69
N VAL A 199 -21.68 0.73 -8.70
CA VAL A 199 -22.15 -0.57 -8.23
C VAL A 199 -22.16 -0.61 -6.72
N ALA A 200 -23.02 -1.47 -6.18
CA ALA A 200 -23.04 -1.85 -4.78
C ALA A 200 -22.68 -3.34 -4.68
N VAL A 201 -21.68 -3.67 -3.87
CA VAL A 201 -21.30 -5.05 -3.58
C VAL A 201 -21.31 -5.26 -2.07
N ARG A 202 -21.80 -6.42 -1.63
CA ARG A 202 -21.77 -6.80 -0.21
C ARG A 202 -20.90 -8.03 -0.06
N GLY A 203 -19.92 -7.96 0.83
CA GLY A 203 -18.95 -9.04 1.01
C GLY A 203 -18.23 -8.94 2.34
N GLN A 204 -17.60 -10.04 2.74
CA GLN A 204 -16.69 -10.11 3.87
C GLN A 204 -15.31 -9.57 3.47
N VAL A 205 -14.73 -8.72 4.31
CA VAL A 205 -13.36 -8.24 4.16
C VAL A 205 -12.40 -9.37 4.52
N VAL A 206 -11.65 -9.87 3.54
CA VAL A 206 -10.65 -10.94 3.77
C VAL A 206 -9.23 -10.41 3.91
N LYS A 207 -8.99 -9.18 3.47
CA LYS A 207 -7.73 -8.47 3.65
C LYS A 207 -7.95 -6.98 3.59
N PHE A 208 -7.23 -6.25 4.43
CA PHE A 208 -7.21 -4.80 4.49
C PHE A 208 -5.76 -4.34 4.42
N THR A 209 -5.44 -3.44 3.50
CA THR A 209 -4.10 -2.85 3.35
C THR A 209 -4.24 -1.35 3.17
N ALA A 210 -3.66 -0.57 4.07
CA ALA A 210 -3.62 0.89 3.93
C ALA A 210 -2.35 1.30 3.17
N VAL A 211 -2.52 2.08 2.09
CA VAL A 211 -1.41 2.60 1.27
C VAL A 211 -1.63 4.10 1.01
N MET A 212 -0.72 4.93 1.52
CA MET A 212 -0.67 6.38 1.27
C MET A 212 -2.04 7.11 1.42
N GLY A 213 -2.78 6.82 2.49
CA GLY A 213 -4.07 7.48 2.77
C GLY A 213 -5.28 6.90 2.01
N LYS A 214 -5.09 5.81 1.25
CA LYS A 214 -6.14 5.03 0.61
C LYS A 214 -6.13 3.60 1.15
N ASN A 215 -7.30 3.07 1.47
CA ASN A 215 -7.43 1.70 1.99
C ASN A 215 -7.81 0.77 0.85
N PHE A 216 -7.15 -0.37 0.75
CA PHE A 216 -7.38 -1.44 -0.20
C PHE A 216 -7.99 -2.63 0.55
N LEU A 217 -9.21 -2.98 0.18
CA LEU A 217 -9.99 -4.04 0.78
C LEU A 217 -10.12 -5.15 -0.25
N HIS A 218 -9.84 -6.37 0.14
CA HIS A 218 -10.28 -7.54 -0.60
C HIS A 218 -11.61 -7.99 -0.03
N LEU A 219 -12.65 -7.96 -0.84
CA LEU A 219 -13.97 -8.46 -0.50
C LEU A 219 -14.21 -9.82 -1.14
N ARG A 220 -14.87 -10.71 -0.41
CA ARG A 220 -15.41 -11.98 -0.91
C ARG A 220 -16.85 -12.15 -0.46
N ASP A 221 -17.71 -12.70 -1.31
CA ASP A 221 -19.13 -12.92 -1.01
C ASP A 221 -19.52 -14.40 -1.15
N GLY A 222 -18.57 -15.27 -1.50
CA GLY A 222 -18.79 -16.70 -1.74
C GLY A 222 -19.52 -17.03 -3.04
N SER A 223 -19.69 -16.07 -3.97
CA SER A 223 -20.30 -16.32 -5.29
C SER A 223 -19.31 -16.79 -6.36
N GLY A 224 -18.05 -16.34 -6.32
CA GLY A 224 -17.03 -16.66 -7.32
C GLY A 224 -16.13 -17.85 -6.98
N SER A 225 -15.21 -18.19 -7.89
CA SER A 225 -14.29 -19.32 -7.75
C SER A 225 -12.83 -18.87 -7.58
N PRO A 226 -12.07 -19.47 -6.62
CA PRO A 226 -10.64 -19.25 -6.48
C PRO A 226 -9.83 -19.75 -7.69
N ASP A 227 -10.23 -20.86 -8.31
CA ASP A 227 -9.57 -21.40 -9.51
C ASP A 227 -9.63 -20.42 -10.69
N SER A 228 -10.77 -19.74 -10.83
CA SER A 228 -10.98 -18.71 -11.86
C SER A 228 -10.54 -17.32 -11.42
N LYS A 229 -10.05 -17.15 -10.18
CA LYS A 229 -9.71 -15.86 -9.54
C LYS A 229 -10.86 -14.84 -9.60
N THR A 230 -12.11 -15.31 -9.57
CA THR A 230 -13.33 -14.49 -9.60
C THR A 230 -14.02 -14.40 -8.25
N ASN A 231 -13.46 -15.00 -7.20
CA ASN A 231 -13.97 -14.98 -5.83
C ASN A 231 -13.56 -13.74 -5.03
N ASP A 232 -12.61 -12.94 -5.55
CA ASP A 232 -12.02 -11.80 -4.86
C ASP A 232 -12.30 -10.50 -5.64
N LEU A 233 -12.64 -9.43 -4.92
CA LEU A 233 -12.78 -8.10 -5.50
C LEU A 233 -12.00 -7.09 -4.67
N THR A 234 -11.06 -6.40 -5.33
CA THR A 234 -10.37 -5.27 -4.71
C THR A 234 -11.27 -4.03 -4.73
N VAL A 235 -11.40 -3.39 -3.57
CA VAL A 235 -12.15 -2.16 -3.37
C VAL A 235 -11.23 -1.15 -2.70
N THR A 236 -11.17 0.07 -3.23
CA THR A 236 -10.50 1.16 -2.54
C THR A 236 -11.50 2.07 -1.83
N THR A 237 -11.17 2.51 -0.62
CA THR A 237 -12.01 3.40 0.18
C THR A 237 -11.17 4.28 1.11
N SER A 238 -11.76 5.35 1.62
CA SER A 238 -11.23 6.15 2.73
C SER A 238 -11.75 5.68 4.09
N ASP A 239 -12.81 4.84 4.10
CA ASP A 239 -13.43 4.33 5.31
C ASP A 239 -12.53 3.24 5.96
N ALA A 240 -12.52 3.21 7.29
CA ALA A 240 -11.80 2.19 8.06
C ALA A 240 -12.74 1.01 8.35
N VAL A 241 -12.29 -0.21 8.02
CA VAL A 241 -13.00 -1.46 8.32
C VAL A 241 -12.03 -2.51 8.84
N GLY A 242 -12.55 -3.50 9.56
CA GLY A 242 -11.77 -4.64 10.04
C GLY A 242 -11.80 -5.80 9.06
N VAL A 243 -10.71 -6.59 9.04
CA VAL A 243 -10.73 -7.91 8.41
C VAL A 243 -11.73 -8.80 9.15
N GLY A 244 -12.58 -9.50 8.41
CA GLY A 244 -13.68 -10.31 8.92
C GLY A 244 -15.04 -9.61 8.90
N ASP A 245 -15.09 -8.29 8.76
CA ASP A 245 -16.35 -7.56 8.70
C ASP A 245 -17.11 -7.86 7.41
N VAL A 246 -18.44 -8.05 7.49
CA VAL A 246 -19.32 -8.07 6.32
C VAL A 246 -19.79 -6.65 6.07
N VAL A 247 -19.43 -6.10 4.91
CA VAL A 247 -19.69 -4.70 4.55
C VAL A 247 -20.35 -4.59 3.19
N THR A 248 -21.09 -3.50 2.98
CA THR A 248 -21.58 -3.08 1.67
C THR A 248 -20.72 -1.93 1.17
N ALA A 249 -19.98 -2.16 0.08
CA ALA A 249 -19.18 -1.15 -0.61
C ALA A 249 -19.93 -0.62 -1.83
N LYS A 250 -20.08 0.71 -1.92
CA LYS A 250 -20.67 1.39 -3.07
C LYS A 250 -19.65 2.31 -3.72
N GLY A 251 -19.29 2.05 -4.98
CA GLY A 251 -18.30 2.84 -5.70
C GLY A 251 -18.39 2.64 -7.21
N VAL A 252 -17.41 3.15 -7.93
CA VAL A 252 -17.38 3.07 -9.40
C VAL A 252 -16.47 1.93 -9.84
N ILE A 253 -16.92 1.08 -10.77
CA ILE A 253 -16.06 0.04 -11.35
C ILE A 253 -15.06 0.66 -12.32
N VAL A 254 -13.81 0.28 -12.14
CA VAL A 254 -12.71 0.57 -13.04
C VAL A 254 -12.09 -0.75 -13.48
N THR A 255 -11.79 -0.88 -14.77
CA THR A 255 -11.15 -2.07 -15.33
C THR A 255 -9.77 -1.70 -15.87
N ASP A 256 -8.89 -2.70 -15.90
CA ASP A 256 -7.53 -2.57 -16.46
C ASP A 256 -6.73 -1.46 -15.76
N LYS A 257 -6.91 -1.34 -14.44
CA LYS A 257 -6.27 -0.30 -13.64
C LYS A 257 -4.87 -0.75 -13.27
N ASP A 258 -3.87 -0.01 -13.73
CA ASP A 258 -2.46 -0.26 -13.42
C ASP A 258 -1.94 0.85 -12.49
N PHE A 259 -1.44 0.47 -11.32
CA PHE A 259 -0.81 1.39 -10.36
C PHE A 259 0.74 1.39 -10.45
N GLY A 260 1.31 0.72 -11.44
CA GLY A 260 2.75 0.51 -11.62
C GLY A 260 3.28 -0.66 -10.80
N ALA A 261 4.56 -1.01 -11.00
CA ALA A 261 5.30 -2.00 -10.21
C ALA A 261 4.66 -3.42 -10.12
N GLY A 262 3.77 -3.77 -11.06
CA GLY A 262 3.06 -5.06 -11.08
C GLY A 262 1.72 -5.06 -10.36
N TYR A 263 1.23 -3.91 -9.88
CA TYR A 263 -0.09 -3.75 -9.29
C TYR A 263 -1.14 -3.43 -10.37
N ALA A 264 -1.42 -4.43 -11.21
CA ALA A 264 -2.47 -4.35 -12.23
C ALA A 264 -3.73 -5.08 -11.75
N TYR A 265 -4.86 -4.39 -11.80
CA TYR A 265 -6.16 -4.87 -11.38
C TYR A 265 -7.08 -4.98 -12.60
N PRO A 266 -7.47 -6.20 -13.02
CA PRO A 266 -8.42 -6.39 -14.12
C PRO A 266 -9.78 -5.74 -13.83
N VAL A 267 -10.20 -5.76 -12.57
CA VAL A 267 -11.37 -5.07 -12.06
C VAL A 267 -11.09 -4.57 -10.63
N ILE A 268 -11.48 -3.34 -10.36
CA ILE A 268 -11.37 -2.70 -9.05
C ILE A 268 -12.55 -1.75 -8.86
N ILE A 269 -13.04 -1.61 -7.62
CA ILE A 269 -13.97 -0.52 -7.29
C ILE A 269 -13.16 0.63 -6.70
N GLU A 270 -13.24 1.80 -7.30
CA GLU A 270 -12.54 3.00 -6.80
C GLU A 270 -13.45 3.90 -5.94
N ASP A 271 -12.83 4.49 -4.93
CA ASP A 271 -13.40 5.51 -4.03
C ASP A 271 -14.77 5.11 -3.47
N ALA A 272 -14.87 3.84 -3.06
CA ALA A 272 -16.10 3.28 -2.54
C ALA A 272 -16.42 3.85 -1.15
N LYS A 273 -17.70 4.13 -0.93
CA LYS A 273 -18.24 4.36 0.41
C LYS A 273 -18.65 3.02 1.02
N VAL A 274 -18.16 2.74 2.22
CA VAL A 274 -18.37 1.45 2.88
C VAL A 274 -19.34 1.60 4.05
N MET A 275 -20.29 0.66 4.16
CA MET A 275 -21.31 0.64 5.21
C MET A 275 -21.34 -0.77 5.84
N LYS A 276 -21.48 -0.85 7.17
CA LYS A 276 -21.66 -2.12 7.90
C LYS A 276 -23.13 -2.49 7.97
#